data_AF-A0A832FA14-F1
#
_entry.id   AF-A0A832FA14-F1
#
_cell.length_a   1.000
_cell.length_b   1.000
_cell.length_c   1.000
_cell.angle_alpha   90.00
_cell.angle_beta   90.00
_cell.angle_gamma   90.00
#
_symmetry.space_group_name_H-M   'P 1'
#
loop_
_entity.id
_entity.type
_entity.pdbx_description
1 polymer ?
#
loop_
_entity_poly.entity_id
_entity_poly.type
_entity_poly.pdbx_seq_one_letter_code
_entity_poly.pdbx_strand_id
1 'polypeptide(L)'
;MATKLIDSLNSQMGFPILEKEEPGQDNRKQPPKSLKQVAIPVALAGIYQLAASEEGAKRILEHLRNERRSLENLNAHDCLQLTFGSNEESIVNSLAEYTSSTKEDTKDELNEATRKAYLLILQEIVSEQTKPEDITRYMVDQRHSILVHLPAELKLGHLLGDDTLDDVSNKMEGPITNLMHNLGESFSGSPR
;
A
#
# COMPACT_ATOMS: atom_id res chain seq x y z
N MET A 1 1.20 17.18 -13.89
CA MET A 1 0.04 16.41 -13.40
C MET A 1 0.63 15.18 -12.74
N ALA A 2 0.53 15.05 -11.43
CA ALA A 2 1.03 13.85 -10.75
C ALA A 2 0.06 12.72 -11.10
N THR A 3 0.51 11.74 -11.88
CA THR A 3 -0.27 10.53 -12.15
C THR A 3 -0.41 9.79 -10.82
N LYS A 4 -1.63 9.37 -10.46
CA LYS A 4 -1.82 8.59 -9.23
C LYS A 4 -1.22 7.21 -9.44
N LEU A 5 -0.43 6.73 -8.47
CA LEU A 5 0.24 5.44 -8.54
C LEU A 5 -0.75 4.29 -8.79
N ILE A 6 -1.94 4.41 -8.20
CA ILE A 6 -3.01 3.42 -8.36
C ILE A 6 -3.54 3.34 -9.80
N ASP A 7 -3.62 4.46 -10.52
CA ASP A 7 -4.06 4.51 -11.91
C ASP A 7 -2.99 3.90 -12.83
N SER A 8 -1.71 4.20 -12.55
CA SER A 8 -0.57 3.61 -13.26
C SER A 8 -0.53 2.08 -13.10
N LEU A 9 -0.74 1.56 -11.89
CA LEU A 9 -0.79 0.12 -11.64
C LEU A 9 -1.97 -0.55 -12.33
N ASN A 10 -3.17 0.04 -12.22
CA ASN A 10 -4.37 -0.51 -12.84
C ASN A 10 -4.22 -0.61 -14.37
N SER A 11 -3.61 0.40 -15.00
CA SER A 11 -3.30 0.39 -16.44
C SER A 11 -2.24 -0.65 -16.81
N GLN A 12 -1.18 -0.83 -16.03
CA GLN A 12 -0.11 -1.81 -16.32
C GLN A 12 -0.53 -3.27 -16.08
N MET A 13 -1.52 -3.49 -15.22
CA MET A 13 -2.06 -4.83 -14.95
C MET A 13 -3.22 -5.21 -15.88
N GLY A 14 -3.70 -4.28 -16.72
CA GLY A 14 -4.78 -4.54 -17.67
C GLY A 14 -6.13 -4.79 -16.98
N PHE A 15 -6.32 -4.20 -15.80
CA PHE A 15 -7.49 -4.45 -14.96
C PHE A 15 -8.65 -3.51 -15.28
N PRO A 16 -9.89 -3.93 -14.96
CA PRO A 16 -11.04 -3.02 -15.00
C PRO A 16 -10.81 -1.82 -14.07
N ILE A 17 -11.51 -0.72 -14.34
CA ILE A 17 -11.43 0.49 -13.52
C ILE A 17 -11.70 0.12 -12.05
N LEU A 18 -10.82 0.58 -11.15
CA LEU A 18 -11.00 0.34 -9.72
C LEU A 18 -12.24 1.06 -9.23
N GLU A 19 -13.16 0.30 -8.66
CA GLU A 19 -14.38 0.85 -8.09
C GLU A 19 -14.05 1.50 -6.75
N LYS A 20 -14.48 2.76 -6.60
CA LYS A 20 -14.42 3.49 -5.33
C LYS A 20 -15.27 2.77 -4.29
N GLU A 21 -14.80 2.72 -3.06
CA GLU A 21 -15.58 2.25 -1.93
C GLU A 21 -16.63 3.31 -1.54
N GLU A 22 -17.91 2.94 -1.54
CA GLU A 22 -18.96 3.87 -1.10
C GLU A 22 -19.05 3.89 0.45
N PRO A 23 -19.08 5.08 1.08
CA PRO A 23 -19.22 5.19 2.52
C PRO A 23 -20.61 4.70 2.96
N GLY A 24 -20.66 3.81 3.95
CA GLY A 24 -21.90 3.38 4.59
C GLY A 24 -22.74 2.36 3.82
N GLN A 25 -22.23 1.79 2.73
CA GLN A 25 -22.87 0.64 2.09
C GLN A 25 -22.65 -0.63 2.92
N ASP A 26 -23.72 -1.41 3.12
CA ASP A 26 -23.63 -2.77 3.66
C ASP A 26 -23.07 -3.68 2.57
N ASN A 27 -21.74 -3.77 2.48
CA ASN A 27 -21.02 -4.55 1.47
C ASN A 27 -21.34 -6.06 1.50
N ARG A 28 -22.08 -6.54 2.51
CA ARG A 28 -22.68 -7.90 2.51
C ARG A 28 -23.70 -8.12 1.39
N LYS A 29 -24.20 -7.05 0.77
CA LYS A 29 -25.18 -7.11 -0.32
C LYS A 29 -24.55 -7.00 -1.71
N GLN A 30 -23.26 -6.72 -1.79
CA GLN A 30 -22.54 -6.65 -3.06
C GLN A 30 -21.82 -7.96 -3.33
N PRO A 31 -21.71 -8.38 -4.60
CA PRO A 31 -20.86 -9.50 -4.95
C PRO A 31 -19.42 -9.21 -4.49
N PRO A 32 -18.68 -10.22 -4.00
CA PRO A 32 -17.30 -10.04 -3.60
C PRO A 32 -16.51 -9.43 -4.76
N LYS A 33 -15.75 -8.37 -4.47
CA LYS A 33 -14.91 -7.72 -5.47
C LYS A 33 -13.89 -8.71 -6.01
N SER A 34 -13.57 -8.57 -7.29
CA SER A 34 -12.55 -9.42 -7.90
C SER A 34 -11.21 -9.24 -7.20
N LEU A 35 -10.45 -10.33 -7.04
CA LEU A 35 -9.11 -10.30 -6.44
C LEU A 35 -8.21 -9.19 -7.03
N LYS A 36 -8.31 -8.98 -8.34
CA LYS A 36 -7.57 -7.95 -9.09
C LYS A 36 -7.90 -6.51 -8.66
N GLN A 37 -9.17 -6.24 -8.34
CA GLN A 37 -9.60 -4.92 -7.87
C GLN A 37 -9.10 -4.62 -6.45
N VAL A 38 -8.79 -5.64 -5.66
CA VAL A 38 -8.49 -5.49 -4.24
C VAL A 38 -7.00 -5.67 -3.93
N ALA A 39 -6.29 -6.48 -4.73
CA ALA A 39 -4.86 -6.72 -4.57
C ALA A 39 -4.02 -5.44 -4.68
N ILE A 40 -4.36 -4.55 -5.62
CA ILE A 40 -3.66 -3.26 -5.80
C ILE A 40 -3.78 -2.36 -4.55
N PRO A 41 -4.99 -1.98 -4.08
CA PRO A 41 -5.09 -1.10 -2.92
C PRO A 41 -4.51 -1.74 -1.65
N VAL A 42 -4.61 -3.07 -1.48
CA VAL A 42 -3.99 -3.78 -0.35
C VAL A 42 -2.45 -3.70 -0.40
N ALA A 43 -1.84 -3.97 -1.56
CA ALA A 43 -0.40 -3.86 -1.74
C ALA A 43 0.09 -2.43 -1.45
N LEU A 44 -0.59 -1.43 -2.01
CA LEU A 44 -0.24 -0.02 -1.81
C LEU A 44 -0.43 0.44 -0.36
N ALA A 45 -1.47 -0.01 0.32
CA ALA A 45 -1.70 0.29 1.73
C ALA A 45 -0.60 -0.31 2.62
N GLY A 46 -0.16 -1.53 2.32
CA GLY A 46 0.99 -2.15 2.98
C GLY A 46 2.29 -1.36 2.80
N ILE A 47 2.58 -0.92 1.56
CA ILE A 47 3.77 -0.12 1.26
C ILE A 47 3.70 1.24 1.97
N TYR A 48 2.52 1.88 1.97
CA TYR A 48 2.28 3.12 2.70
C TYR A 48 2.57 2.94 4.20
N GLN A 49 2.05 1.86 4.79
CA GLN A 49 2.26 1.57 6.21
C GLN A 49 3.73 1.37 6.54
N LEU A 50 4.46 0.61 5.70
CA LEU A 50 5.88 0.41 5.88
C LEU A 50 6.64 1.75 5.76
N ALA A 51 6.31 2.56 4.75
CA ALA A 51 6.93 3.87 4.50
C ALA A 51 6.58 4.94 5.55
N ALA A 52 5.56 4.72 6.39
CA ALA A 52 5.17 5.65 7.45
C ALA A 52 6.23 5.78 8.55
N SER A 53 7.09 4.78 8.72
CA SER A 53 8.23 4.83 9.63
C SER A 53 9.53 5.17 8.88
N GLU A 54 10.43 5.92 9.52
CA GLU A 54 11.74 6.24 8.94
C GLU A 54 12.53 4.97 8.58
N GLU A 55 12.52 3.98 9.48
CA GLU A 55 13.19 2.70 9.26
C GLU A 55 12.57 1.92 8.09
N GLY A 56 11.25 1.89 7.96
CA GLY A 56 10.58 1.22 6.85
C GLY A 56 10.80 1.92 5.51
N ALA A 57 10.76 3.26 5.48
CA ALA A 57 11.11 4.05 4.29
C ALA A 57 12.57 3.82 3.86
N LYS A 58 13.49 3.72 4.83
CA LYS A 58 14.88 3.39 4.57
C LYS A 58 15.04 1.97 4.00
N ARG A 59 14.34 0.97 4.57
CA ARG A 59 14.34 -0.41 4.06
C ARG A 59 13.82 -0.50 2.63
N ILE A 60 12.73 0.22 2.31
CA ILE A 60 12.21 0.32 0.93
C ILE A 60 13.28 0.90 0.01
N LEU A 61 13.89 2.04 0.39
CA LEU A 61 14.89 2.71 -0.43
C LEU A 61 16.15 1.85 -0.64
N GLU A 62 16.62 1.16 0.39
CA GLU A 62 17.77 0.25 0.31
C GLU A 62 17.48 -0.94 -0.60
N HIS A 63 16.31 -1.57 -0.45
CA HIS A 63 15.86 -2.65 -1.33
C HIS A 63 15.83 -2.17 -2.79
N LEU A 64 15.17 -1.04 -3.06
CA LEU A 64 15.07 -0.46 -4.40
C LEU A 64 16.42 -0.07 -5.01
N ARG A 65 17.38 0.42 -4.21
CA ARG A 65 18.73 0.76 -4.69
C ARG A 65 19.57 -0.47 -5.04
N ASN A 66 19.48 -1.51 -4.22
CA ASN A 66 20.17 -2.78 -4.48
C ASN A 66 19.66 -3.40 -5.79
N GLU A 67 18.34 -3.36 -5.99
CA GLU A 67 17.68 -3.90 -7.18
C GLU A 67 17.74 -2.99 -8.40
N ARG A 68 18.07 -1.70 -8.26
CA ARG A 68 18.22 -0.75 -9.39
C ARG A 68 19.23 -1.22 -10.44
N ARG A 69 20.22 -2.02 -10.04
CA ARG A 69 21.21 -2.63 -10.95
C ARG A 69 20.64 -3.80 -11.76
N SER A 70 19.48 -4.32 -11.38
CA SER A 70 18.82 -5.47 -12.01
C SER A 70 17.30 -5.25 -12.03
N LEU A 71 16.85 -4.23 -12.76
CA LEU A 71 15.42 -3.89 -12.95
C LEU A 71 14.56 -5.07 -13.42
N GLU A 72 15.16 -6.12 -13.99
CA GLU A 72 14.50 -7.33 -14.45
C GLU A 72 14.32 -8.41 -13.36
N ASN A 73 14.98 -8.28 -12.20
CA ASN A 73 15.03 -9.32 -11.16
C ASN A 73 14.38 -8.93 -9.83
N LEU A 74 13.56 -7.88 -9.79
CA LEU A 74 12.81 -7.52 -8.59
C LEU A 74 11.93 -8.72 -8.17
N ASN A 75 12.35 -9.45 -7.14
CA ASN A 75 11.67 -10.67 -6.72
C ASN A 75 10.35 -10.30 -6.03
N ALA A 76 9.24 -10.79 -6.59
CA ALA A 76 7.90 -10.51 -6.08
C ALA A 76 7.74 -10.97 -4.63
N HIS A 77 8.31 -12.14 -4.30
CA HIS A 77 8.24 -12.69 -2.94
C HIS A 77 8.97 -11.81 -1.94
N ASP A 78 10.14 -11.28 -2.31
CA ASP A 78 10.92 -10.41 -1.43
C ASP A 78 10.20 -9.07 -1.20
N CYS A 79 9.51 -8.55 -2.22
CA CYS A 79 8.70 -7.32 -2.10
C CYS A 79 7.50 -7.53 -1.17
N LEU A 80 6.79 -8.65 -1.30
CA LEU A 80 5.65 -8.98 -0.46
C LEU A 80 6.07 -9.21 0.99
N GLN A 81 7.12 -10.00 1.19
CA GLN A 81 7.70 -10.29 2.51
C GLN A 81 8.28 -9.03 3.17
N LEU A 82 8.87 -8.12 2.40
CA LEU A 82 9.32 -6.80 2.89
C LEU A 82 8.14 -5.97 3.39
N THR A 83 7.04 -5.97 2.64
CA THR A 83 5.85 -5.15 2.89
C THR A 83 5.04 -5.64 4.08
N PHE A 84 4.77 -6.94 4.15
CA PHE A 84 3.86 -7.52 5.14
C PHE A 84 4.56 -8.32 6.25
N GLY A 85 5.83 -8.66 6.09
CA GLY A 85 6.61 -9.32 7.15
C GLY A 85 5.95 -10.60 7.65
N SER A 86 5.79 -10.72 8.97
CA SER A 86 5.12 -11.84 9.62
C SER A 86 3.61 -11.91 9.33
N ASN A 87 3.00 -10.83 8.83
CA ASN A 87 1.56 -10.74 8.62
C ASN A 87 1.16 -11.15 7.20
N GLU A 88 2.11 -11.49 6.32
CA GLU A 88 1.87 -11.92 4.94
C GLU A 88 0.78 -13.01 4.87
N GLU A 89 0.95 -14.10 5.64
CA GLU A 89 0.01 -15.22 5.61
C GLU A 89 -1.39 -14.81 6.08
N SER A 90 -1.47 -13.96 7.10
CA SER A 90 -2.76 -13.47 7.62
C SER A 90 -3.49 -12.59 6.61
N ILE A 91 -2.75 -11.76 5.87
CA ILE A 91 -3.30 -10.89 4.83
C ILE A 91 -3.74 -11.71 3.61
N VAL A 92 -2.92 -12.66 3.16
CA VAL A 92 -3.30 -13.59 2.07
C VAL A 92 -4.56 -14.36 2.44
N ASN A 93 -4.67 -14.84 3.68
CA ASN A 93 -5.86 -15.56 4.14
C ASN A 93 -7.10 -14.65 4.16
N SER A 94 -7.00 -13.45 4.75
CA SER A 94 -8.10 -12.48 4.81
C SER A 94 -8.58 -12.07 3.41
N LEU A 95 -7.64 -11.82 2.50
CA LEU A 95 -7.95 -11.46 1.12
C LEU A 95 -8.59 -12.61 0.34
N ALA A 96 -8.09 -13.84 0.48
CA ALA A 96 -8.65 -15.02 -0.18
C ALA A 96 -10.08 -15.30 0.29
N GLU A 97 -10.35 -15.12 1.60
CA GLU A 97 -11.70 -15.24 2.17
C GLU A 97 -12.63 -14.15 1.62
N TYR A 98 -12.17 -12.91 1.55
CA TYR A 98 -12.94 -11.78 1.04
C TYR A 98 -13.30 -11.93 -0.45
N THR A 99 -12.36 -12.38 -1.28
CA THR A 99 -12.54 -12.49 -2.73
C THR A 99 -13.04 -13.87 -3.17
N SER A 100 -13.28 -14.79 -2.21
CA SER A 100 -13.62 -16.20 -2.48
C SER A 100 -12.65 -16.87 -3.47
N SER A 101 -11.37 -16.50 -3.39
CA SER A 101 -10.29 -17.01 -4.26
C SER A 101 -9.43 -18.04 -3.52
N THR A 102 -8.58 -18.76 -4.24
CA THR A 102 -7.62 -19.66 -3.58
C THR A 102 -6.49 -18.86 -2.94
N LYS A 103 -5.86 -19.41 -1.90
CA LYS A 103 -4.69 -18.78 -1.26
C LYS A 103 -3.52 -18.62 -2.23
N GLU A 104 -3.36 -19.57 -3.14
CA GLU A 104 -2.30 -19.56 -4.17
C GLU A 104 -2.52 -18.41 -5.15
N ASP A 105 -3.71 -18.33 -5.77
CA ASP A 105 -4.05 -17.23 -6.68
C ASP A 105 -3.95 -15.86 -6.00
N THR A 106 -4.41 -15.79 -4.74
CA THR A 106 -4.36 -14.57 -3.93
C THR A 106 -2.93 -14.12 -3.67
N LYS A 107 -2.05 -15.07 -3.31
CA LYS A 107 -0.64 -14.79 -3.07
C LYS A 107 0.05 -14.35 -4.35
N ASP A 108 -0.22 -15.01 -5.48
CA ASP A 108 0.39 -14.67 -6.76
C ASP A 108 -0.03 -13.29 -7.26
N GLU A 109 -1.33 -12.95 -7.17
CA GLU A 109 -1.83 -11.64 -7.58
C GLU A 109 -1.31 -10.53 -6.66
N LEU A 110 -1.25 -10.77 -5.35
CA LEU A 110 -0.74 -9.80 -4.39
C LEU A 110 0.77 -9.60 -4.53
N ASN A 111 1.52 -10.68 -4.81
CA ASN A 111 2.94 -10.62 -5.16
C ASN A 111 3.18 -9.74 -6.38
N GLU A 112 2.44 -9.97 -7.46
CA GLU A 112 2.60 -9.22 -8.70
C GLU A 112 2.20 -7.75 -8.54
N ALA A 113 1.11 -7.47 -7.83
CA ALA A 113 0.68 -6.10 -7.51
C ALA A 113 1.74 -5.36 -6.68
N THR A 114 2.29 -6.02 -5.66
CA THR A 114 3.35 -5.45 -4.80
C THR A 114 4.61 -5.18 -5.63
N ARG A 115 5.08 -6.16 -6.39
CA ARG A 115 6.28 -6.01 -7.25
C ARG A 115 6.16 -4.83 -8.21
N LYS A 116 5.02 -4.73 -8.92
CA LYS A 116 4.76 -3.61 -9.85
C LYS A 116 4.72 -2.26 -9.13
N ALA A 117 4.17 -2.21 -7.91
CA ALA A 117 4.16 -0.98 -7.12
C ALA A 117 5.58 -0.51 -6.79
N TYR A 118 6.46 -1.42 -6.34
CA TYR A 118 7.88 -1.09 -6.11
C TYR A 118 8.58 -0.65 -7.39
N LEU A 119 8.32 -1.29 -8.54
CA LEU A 119 8.89 -0.88 -9.82
C LEU A 119 8.48 0.55 -10.22
N LEU A 120 7.22 0.93 -10.01
CA LEU A 120 6.77 2.28 -10.29
C LEU A 120 7.39 3.30 -9.34
N ILE A 121 7.46 3.00 -8.04
CA ILE A 121 8.15 3.85 -7.05
C ILE A 121 9.62 4.06 -7.46
N LEU A 122 10.29 2.99 -7.86
CA LEU A 122 11.67 3.03 -8.36
C LEU A 122 11.82 3.93 -9.58
N GLN A 123 10.89 3.86 -10.53
CA GLN A 123 10.90 4.66 -11.76
C GLN A 123 10.56 6.13 -11.52
N GLU A 124 9.66 6.42 -10.59
CA GLU A 124 9.13 7.78 -10.39
C GLU A 124 9.99 8.64 -9.47
N ILE A 125 10.52 8.08 -8.37
CA ILE A 125 11.14 8.89 -7.31
C ILE A 125 12.54 8.44 -6.89
N VAL A 126 12.99 7.24 -7.26
CA VAL A 126 14.28 6.72 -6.78
C VAL A 126 15.44 7.13 -7.69
N SER A 127 16.37 7.85 -7.07
CA SER A 127 17.62 8.34 -7.64
C SER A 127 18.74 8.19 -6.62
N GLU A 128 19.98 8.51 -7.03
CA GLU A 128 21.13 8.50 -6.11
C GLU A 128 20.97 9.51 -4.96
N GLN A 129 20.15 10.54 -5.13
CA GLN A 129 19.94 11.60 -4.14
C GLN A 129 18.70 11.40 -3.28
N THR A 130 17.85 10.43 -3.61
CA THR A 130 16.60 10.16 -2.89
C THR A 130 16.88 9.80 -1.43
N LYS A 131 16.14 10.40 -0.51
CA LYS A 131 16.22 10.12 0.93
C LYS A 131 15.01 9.30 1.37
N PRO A 132 15.07 8.61 2.53
CA PRO A 132 13.91 7.93 3.10
C PRO A 132 12.68 8.85 3.23
N GLU A 133 12.89 10.10 3.61
CA GLU A 133 11.85 11.14 3.72
C GLU A 133 11.08 11.38 2.40
N ASP A 134 11.72 11.20 1.25
CA ASP A 134 11.10 11.37 -0.06
C ASP A 134 10.15 10.21 -0.37
N ILE A 135 10.48 8.99 0.07
CA ILE A 135 9.59 7.82 -0.02
C ILE A 135 8.36 8.04 0.84
N THR A 136 8.54 8.45 2.09
CA THR A 136 7.43 8.74 3.01
C THR A 136 6.52 9.83 2.43
N ARG A 137 7.09 10.95 1.95
CA ARG A 137 6.31 12.05 1.36
C ARG A 137 5.51 11.58 0.15
N TYR A 138 6.15 10.85 -0.76
CA TYR A 138 5.47 10.33 -1.94
C TYR A 138 4.31 9.41 -1.57
N MET A 139 4.48 8.48 -0.63
CA MET A 139 3.41 7.58 -0.20
C MET A 139 2.27 8.31 0.52
N VAL A 140 2.58 9.35 1.30
CA VAL A 140 1.57 10.23 1.92
C VAL A 140 0.73 10.93 0.86
N ASP A 141 1.35 11.43 -0.21
CA ASP A 141 0.64 12.07 -1.33
C ASP A 141 -0.29 11.07 -2.07
N GLN A 142 0.05 9.78 -2.08
CA GLN A 142 -0.79 8.72 -2.64
C GLN A 142 -1.87 8.21 -1.67
N ARG A 143 -1.79 8.50 -0.36
CA ARG A 143 -2.64 7.92 0.70
C ARG A 143 -4.12 7.98 0.35
N HIS A 144 -4.63 9.16 0.01
CA HIS A 144 -6.07 9.31 -0.27
C HIS A 144 -6.50 8.46 -1.48
N SER A 145 -5.69 8.44 -2.55
CA SER A 145 -6.00 7.60 -3.71
C SER A 145 -5.91 6.10 -3.41
N ILE A 146 -5.18 5.67 -2.39
CA ILE A 146 -5.11 4.27 -1.98
C ILE A 146 -6.34 3.91 -1.15
N LEU A 147 -6.62 4.68 -0.09
CA LEU A 147 -7.64 4.35 0.90
C LEU A 147 -9.07 4.41 0.38
N VAL A 148 -9.33 5.25 -0.63
CA VAL A 148 -10.65 5.34 -1.28
C VAL A 148 -11.04 4.05 -2.02
N HIS A 149 -10.06 3.21 -2.35
CA HIS A 149 -10.29 1.91 -3.01
C HIS A 149 -10.05 0.71 -2.09
N LEU A 150 -9.67 0.92 -0.83
CA LEU A 150 -9.40 -0.15 0.13
C LEU A 150 -10.69 -0.61 0.82
N PRO A 151 -11.10 -1.89 0.67
CA PRO A 151 -12.25 -2.42 1.38
C PRO A 151 -12.02 -2.41 2.89
N ALA A 152 -12.96 -1.84 3.65
CA ALA A 152 -12.82 -1.75 5.10
C ALA A 152 -13.10 -3.11 5.79
N GLU A 153 -13.84 -4.00 5.11
CA GLU A 153 -14.15 -5.34 5.58
C GLU A 153 -12.92 -6.24 5.69
N LEU A 154 -11.86 -5.94 4.94
CA LEU A 154 -10.60 -6.66 5.03
C LEU A 154 -9.89 -6.44 6.37
N LYS A 155 -10.26 -5.39 7.10
CA LYS A 155 -9.65 -4.97 8.37
C LYS A 155 -8.12 -4.94 8.25
N LEU A 156 -7.63 -4.37 7.16
CA LEU A 156 -6.20 -4.36 6.86
C LEU A 156 -5.46 -3.53 7.90
N GLY A 157 -6.07 -2.44 8.37
CA GLY A 157 -5.58 -1.66 9.50
C GLY A 157 -5.37 -2.51 10.74
N HIS A 158 -6.36 -3.31 11.12
CA HIS A 158 -6.22 -4.24 12.26
C HIS A 158 -5.08 -5.25 12.06
N LEU A 159 -4.93 -5.79 10.85
CA LEU A 159 -3.87 -6.74 10.50
C LEU A 159 -2.47 -6.09 10.47
N LEU A 160 -2.39 -4.79 10.23
CA LEU A 160 -1.14 -4.03 10.17
C LEU A 160 -0.86 -3.22 11.45
N GLY A 161 -1.76 -3.26 12.43
CA GLY A 161 -1.65 -2.49 13.67
C GLY A 161 -1.92 -0.99 13.51
N ASP A 162 -2.62 -0.57 12.46
CA ASP A 162 -3.05 0.81 12.21
C ASP A 162 -4.51 0.87 11.75
N ASP A 163 -5.42 0.91 12.72
CA ASP A 163 -6.86 0.99 12.48
C ASP A 163 -7.29 2.25 11.70
N THR A 164 -6.42 3.27 11.53
CA THR A 164 -6.75 4.45 10.73
C THR A 164 -6.85 4.16 9.23
N LEU A 165 -6.32 3.01 8.77
CA LEU A 165 -6.45 2.53 7.39
C LEU A 165 -7.87 2.04 7.09
N ASP A 166 -8.58 1.52 8.10
CA ASP A 166 -9.92 0.97 7.95
C ASP A 166 -11.03 2.03 8.18
N ASP A 167 -10.65 3.26 8.53
CA ASP A 167 -11.61 4.33 8.82
C ASP A 167 -12.38 4.74 7.54
N VAL A 168 -13.70 4.57 7.62
CA VAL A 168 -14.67 4.96 6.58
C VAL A 168 -14.65 6.46 6.25
N SER A 169 -14.10 7.30 7.12
CA SER A 169 -13.88 8.73 6.84
C SER A 169 -12.94 8.97 5.66
N ASN A 170 -11.98 8.06 5.41
CA ASN A 170 -11.07 8.13 4.27
C ASN A 170 -11.78 7.98 2.90
N LYS A 171 -13.00 7.43 2.89
CA LYS A 171 -13.83 7.19 1.70
C LYS A 171 -14.67 8.41 1.31
N MET A 172 -14.79 9.41 2.19
CA MET A 172 -15.52 10.65 1.93
C MET A 172 -14.64 11.67 1.21
N GLU A 173 -15.16 12.27 0.13
CA GLU A 173 -14.50 13.40 -0.52
C GLU A 173 -14.64 14.64 0.37
N GLY A 174 -13.57 14.97 1.08
CA GLY A 174 -13.39 16.24 1.77
C GLY A 174 -11.91 16.63 1.73
N PRO A 175 -11.58 17.93 1.76
CA PRO A 175 -10.19 18.37 1.85
C PRO A 175 -9.65 17.99 3.23
N ILE A 176 -8.94 16.86 3.33
CA ILE A 176 -8.33 16.46 4.61
C ILE A 176 -6.96 17.11 4.71
N THR A 177 -6.97 18.34 5.19
CA THR A 177 -5.82 19.05 5.74
C THR A 177 -5.42 18.40 7.07
N ASN A 178 -4.11 18.21 7.26
CA ASN A 178 -3.39 17.93 8.51
C ASN A 178 -3.60 16.56 9.20
N LEU A 179 -2.87 15.55 8.73
CA LEU A 179 -2.29 14.51 9.60
C LEU A 179 -0.75 14.50 9.49
N MET A 180 -0.15 15.69 9.47
CA MET A 180 1.19 15.88 10.02
C MET A 180 0.99 16.39 11.43
N HIS A 181 1.02 15.51 12.42
CA HIS A 181 1.26 15.79 13.84
C HIS A 181 1.17 14.41 14.51
N ASN A 182 2.30 13.70 14.59
CA ASN A 182 2.61 12.61 15.54
C ASN A 182 3.87 11.81 15.16
N LEU A 183 4.52 12.07 14.02
CA LEU A 183 5.80 11.45 13.66
C LEU A 183 7.05 12.14 14.28
N GLY A 184 6.89 12.97 15.32
CA GLY A 184 7.97 13.84 15.83
C GLY A 184 8.10 14.02 17.34
N GLU A 185 7.41 13.26 18.19
CA GLU A 185 7.48 13.45 19.66
C GLU A 185 8.26 12.39 20.45
N SER A 186 9.23 11.71 19.83
CA SER A 186 10.22 10.89 20.58
C SER A 186 11.67 11.41 20.49
N PHE A 187 11.87 12.63 19.99
CA PHE A 187 13.15 13.33 20.09
C PHE A 187 12.98 14.72 20.70
N SER A 188 12.65 14.76 22.00
CA SER A 188 13.07 15.86 22.89
C SER A 188 13.91 15.28 24.03
N GLY A 189 14.99 14.59 23.66
CA GLY A 189 16.16 14.57 24.51
C GLY A 189 16.80 15.95 24.46
N SER A 190 16.85 16.65 25.59
CA SER A 190 17.73 17.80 25.80
C SER A 190 17.84 18.16 27.28
N PRO A 191 18.97 18.76 27.69
CA PRO A 191 19.80 18.20 28.74
C PRO A 191 19.90 19.11 29.96
N ARG A 192 20.06 18.51 31.15
CA ARG A 192 21.02 18.91 32.19
C ARG A 192 20.83 18.08 33.45
#